data_AF-A9GH02-F1
#
_entry.id   AF-A9GH02-F1
#
_cell.length_a   1.000
_cell.length_b   1.000
_cell.length_c   1.000
_cell.angle_alpha   90.00
_cell.angle_beta   90.00
_cell.angle_gamma   90.00
#
_symmetry.space_group_name_H-M   'P 1'
#
loop_
_entity.id
_entity.type
_entity.pdbx_description
1 polymer ?
#
loop_
_entity_poly.entity_id
_entity_poly.type
_entity_poly.pdbx_seq_one_letter_code
_entity_poly.pdbx_strand_id
1 'polypeptide(L)'
;MSADGRRLEGEPAVILENDQPWEAHLIEGVWITQEGGRYHLLYAGNDFSTAYYGIGAAVADAPTGPYRKSSEVLLSSSEEWWGPGHPSVAVGVDGRHHVFLHAFRPGAVGYKAFRALLAAPIRFEGGVVSLDTSVWPAARPDPG
;
A
#
# COMPACT_ATOMS: atom_id res chain seq x y z
N MET A 1 2.79 -23.00 1.24
CA MET A 1 4.05 -22.98 0.46
C MET A 1 4.94 -24.06 1.03
N SER A 2 5.60 -24.84 0.18
CA SER A 2 6.56 -25.85 0.64
C SER A 2 7.63 -25.20 1.51
N ALA A 3 8.20 -25.97 2.43
CA ALA A 3 9.22 -25.47 3.36
C ALA A 3 10.45 -24.86 2.66
N ASP A 4 10.73 -25.25 1.41
CA ASP A 4 11.83 -24.71 0.60
C ASP A 4 11.45 -23.48 -0.24
N GLY A 5 10.19 -23.04 -0.17
CA GLY A 5 9.70 -21.85 -0.86
C GLY A 5 9.44 -22.01 -2.36
N ARG A 6 9.55 -23.22 -2.93
CA ARG A 6 9.53 -23.41 -4.40
C ARG A 6 8.20 -23.85 -4.98
N ARG A 7 7.25 -24.30 -4.14
CA ARG A 7 5.96 -24.82 -4.59
C ARG A 7 4.82 -24.25 -3.75
N LEU A 8 3.71 -23.95 -4.41
CA LEU A 8 2.46 -23.66 -3.72
C LEU A 8 1.87 -24.95 -3.14
N GLU A 9 1.36 -24.83 -1.93
CA GLU A 9 0.67 -25.93 -1.24
C GLU A 9 -0.72 -25.43 -0.86
N GLY A 10 -1.71 -26.29 -1.04
CA GLY A 10 -3.12 -25.91 -0.97
C GLY A 10 -3.61 -25.27 -2.26
N GLU A 11 -4.86 -24.83 -2.22
CA GLU A 11 -5.51 -24.15 -3.33
C GLU A 11 -5.33 -22.63 -3.23
N PRO A 12 -5.16 -21.91 -4.36
CA PRO A 12 -5.19 -20.46 -4.37
C PRO A 12 -6.50 -19.93 -3.77
N ALA A 13 -6.40 -18.90 -2.94
CA ALA A 13 -7.54 -18.22 -2.34
C ALA A 13 -7.49 -16.73 -2.70
N VAL A 14 -8.64 -16.17 -3.08
CA VAL A 14 -8.80 -14.71 -3.22
C VAL A 14 -8.94 -14.12 -1.83
N ILE A 15 -8.02 -13.24 -1.45
CA ILE A 15 -8.00 -12.58 -0.14
C ILE A 15 -8.35 -11.10 -0.20
N LEU A 16 -8.33 -10.52 -1.40
CA LEU A 16 -8.64 -9.12 -1.70
C LEU A 16 -9.04 -9.00 -3.17
N GLU A 17 -10.00 -8.13 -3.48
CA GLU A 17 -10.46 -7.80 -4.84
C GLU A 17 -10.46 -6.27 -5.01
N ASN A 18 -10.55 -5.74 -6.23
CA ASN A 18 -10.68 -4.30 -6.48
C ASN A 18 -12.16 -3.84 -6.40
N ASP A 19 -12.72 -3.82 -5.18
CA ASP A 19 -14.14 -3.51 -4.91
C ASP A 19 -14.42 -2.07 -4.43
N GLN A 20 -13.41 -1.19 -4.35
CA GLN A 20 -13.59 0.22 -4.03
C GLN A 20 -13.41 1.13 -5.26
N PRO A 21 -14.22 2.20 -5.44
CA PRO A 21 -14.19 3.02 -6.65
C PRO A 21 -12.82 3.58 -7.05
N TRP A 22 -11.98 3.96 -6.08
CA TRP A 22 -10.67 4.57 -6.35
C TRP A 22 -9.64 3.58 -6.93
N GLU A 23 -9.86 2.28 -6.75
CA GLU A 23 -8.97 1.20 -7.22
C GLU A 23 -9.10 0.96 -8.72
N ALA A 24 -10.19 1.45 -9.32
CA ALA A 24 -10.53 1.22 -10.72
C ALA A 24 -10.45 -0.28 -11.08
N HIS A 25 -9.65 -0.63 -12.10
CA HIS A 25 -9.62 -1.97 -12.67
C HIS A 25 -8.50 -2.87 -12.12
N LEU A 26 -7.70 -2.39 -11.16
CA LEU A 26 -6.50 -3.09 -10.72
C LEU A 26 -6.22 -2.87 -9.22
N ILE A 27 -5.90 -3.97 -8.53
CA ILE A 27 -5.10 -3.96 -7.31
C ILE A 27 -3.84 -4.81 -7.50
N GLU A 28 -2.72 -4.39 -6.95
CA GLU A 28 -1.43 -5.09 -7.06
C GLU A 28 -0.46 -4.71 -5.92
N GLY A 29 0.79 -5.20 -5.98
CA GLY A 29 1.86 -4.75 -5.08
C GLY A 29 1.57 -5.01 -3.60
N VAL A 30 1.03 -6.18 -3.29
CA VAL A 30 0.59 -6.55 -1.94
C VAL A 30 1.78 -6.73 -0.99
N TRP A 31 1.67 -6.16 0.21
CA TRP A 31 2.57 -6.39 1.34
C TRP A 31 1.78 -6.67 2.61
N ILE A 32 2.15 -7.70 3.38
CA ILE A 32 1.48 -8.06 4.64
C ILE A 32 2.47 -7.93 5.80
N THR A 33 2.07 -7.20 6.84
CA THR A 33 2.81 -7.06 8.12
C THR A 33 1.96 -7.58 9.27
N GLN A 34 2.52 -8.47 10.09
CA GLN A 34 1.86 -8.94 11.30
C GLN A 34 2.25 -8.06 12.48
N GLU A 35 1.28 -7.41 13.12
CA GLU A 35 1.50 -6.54 14.28
C GLU A 35 0.30 -6.61 15.21
N GLY A 36 0.52 -6.61 16.53
CA GLY A 36 -0.57 -6.68 17.51
C GLY A 36 -1.48 -7.90 17.37
N GLY A 37 -0.95 -9.03 16.87
CA GLY A 37 -1.72 -10.27 16.65
C GLY A 37 -2.63 -10.25 15.41
N ARG A 38 -2.56 -9.21 14.57
CA ARG A 38 -3.34 -9.08 13.34
C ARG A 38 -2.46 -8.96 12.11
N TYR A 39 -3.04 -9.18 10.94
CA TYR A 39 -2.40 -9.07 9.64
C TYR A 39 -2.86 -7.79 8.95
N HIS A 40 -1.93 -6.88 8.71
CA HIS A 40 -2.17 -5.62 8.02
C HIS A 40 -1.63 -5.73 6.60
N LEU A 41 -2.53 -5.64 5.63
CA LEU A 41 -2.26 -5.76 4.21
C LEU A 41 -2.26 -4.36 3.59
N LEU A 42 -1.16 -3.99 2.95
CA LEU A 42 -1.04 -2.81 2.09
C LEU A 42 -1.05 -3.27 0.64
N TYR A 43 -1.69 -2.51 -0.23
CA TYR A 43 -1.77 -2.81 -1.65
C TYR A 43 -1.84 -1.52 -2.45
N ALA A 44 -1.43 -1.56 -3.71
CA ALA A 44 -1.66 -0.47 -4.63
C ALA A 44 -2.95 -0.71 -5.41
N GLY A 45 -3.67 0.36 -5.72
CA GLY A 45 -4.83 0.36 -6.61
C GLY A 45 -4.66 1.35 -7.76
N ASN A 46 -5.46 1.19 -8.82
CA ASN A 46 -5.44 1.99 -10.05
C ASN A 46 -4.21 1.71 -10.95
N ASP A 47 -4.03 2.48 -12.03
CA ASP A 47 -2.94 2.31 -13.00
C ASP A 47 -1.67 3.07 -12.58
N PHE A 48 -0.55 2.35 -12.45
CA PHE A 48 0.76 2.88 -12.05
C PHE A 48 1.28 4.04 -12.92
N SER A 49 0.80 4.16 -14.16
CA SER A 49 1.21 5.22 -15.09
C SER A 49 0.45 6.53 -14.91
N THR A 50 -0.47 6.59 -13.94
CA THR A 50 -1.35 7.74 -13.68
C THR A 50 -1.09 8.36 -12.30
N ALA A 51 -1.60 9.57 -12.09
CA ALA A 51 -1.63 10.19 -10.76
C ALA A 51 -2.71 9.59 -9.83
N TYR A 52 -3.56 8.69 -10.33
CA TYR A 52 -4.59 8.03 -9.52
C TYR A 52 -4.08 6.75 -8.84
N TYR A 53 -2.86 6.29 -9.17
CA TYR A 53 -2.22 5.21 -8.43
C TYR A 53 -2.09 5.59 -6.96
N GLY A 54 -2.50 4.69 -6.08
CA GLY A 54 -2.56 4.97 -4.65
C GLY A 54 -2.43 3.70 -3.83
N ILE A 55 -2.23 3.86 -2.52
CA ILE A 55 -2.06 2.77 -1.58
C ILE A 55 -3.29 2.67 -0.70
N GLY A 56 -3.86 1.47 -0.62
CA GLY A 56 -4.92 1.11 0.31
C GLY A 56 -4.39 0.23 1.44
N ALA A 57 -5.21 0.08 2.48
CA ALA A 57 -4.93 -0.79 3.61
C ALA A 57 -6.13 -1.71 3.91
N ALA A 58 -5.85 -2.90 4.43
CA ALA A 58 -6.84 -3.82 4.95
C ALA A 58 -6.30 -4.59 6.16
N VAL A 59 -7.19 -5.13 7.00
CA VAL A 59 -6.82 -5.89 8.19
C VAL A 59 -7.58 -7.21 8.29
N ALA A 60 -6.90 -8.26 8.77
CA ALA A 60 -7.48 -9.56 9.05
C ALA A 60 -6.94 -10.14 10.36
N ASP A 61 -7.68 -11.09 10.95
CA ASP A 61 -7.23 -11.87 12.10
C ASP A 61 -6.44 -13.14 11.68
N ALA A 62 -6.43 -13.48 10.38
CA ALA A 62 -5.71 -14.62 9.81
C ALA A 62 -4.98 -14.21 8.52
N PRO A 63 -3.87 -14.87 8.15
CA PRO A 63 -3.08 -14.48 6.96
C PRO A 63 -3.86 -14.65 5.66
N THR A 64 -4.83 -15.57 5.64
CA THR A 64 -5.72 -15.86 4.52
C THR A 64 -7.01 -15.03 4.53
N GLY A 65 -7.12 -14.04 5.41
CA GLY A 65 -8.32 -13.21 5.54
C GLY A 65 -9.42 -13.84 6.41
N PRO A 66 -10.67 -13.32 6.33
CA PRO A 66 -11.10 -12.25 5.41
C PRO A 66 -10.44 -10.91 5.77
N TYR A 67 -9.96 -10.20 4.75
CA TYR A 67 -9.43 -8.84 4.93
C TYR A 67 -10.55 -7.82 4.84
N ARG A 68 -10.65 -6.95 5.85
CA ARG A 68 -11.52 -5.79 5.84
C ARG A 68 -10.71 -4.56 5.42
N LYS A 69 -11.02 -4.00 4.27
CA LYS A 69 -10.40 -2.76 3.78
C LYS A 69 -10.75 -1.56 4.65
N SER A 70 -9.82 -0.62 4.74
CA SER A 70 -10.08 0.76 5.15
C SER A 70 -11.08 1.40 4.20
N SER A 71 -11.95 2.29 4.72
CA SER A 71 -12.81 3.13 3.88
C SER A 71 -12.04 4.29 3.23
N GLU A 72 -10.93 4.70 3.87
CA GLU A 72 -10.06 5.76 3.39
C GLU A 72 -8.87 5.18 2.63
N VAL A 73 -8.46 5.87 1.56
CA VAL A 73 -7.20 5.61 0.86
C VAL A 73 -6.04 5.99 1.78
N LEU A 74 -5.07 5.11 1.95
CA LEU A 74 -3.95 5.33 2.86
C LEU A 74 -2.97 6.38 2.30
N LEU A 75 -2.63 6.29 1.01
CA LEU A 75 -1.83 7.29 0.30
C LEU A 75 -2.36 7.52 -1.11
N SER A 76 -2.51 8.78 -1.47
CA SER A 76 -2.83 9.26 -2.82
C SER A 76 -1.81 10.33 -3.24
N SER A 77 -1.89 10.77 -4.49
CA SER A 77 -1.06 11.86 -4.98
C SER A 77 -1.19 13.13 -4.12
N SER A 78 -0.06 13.76 -3.86
CA SER A 78 0.09 15.03 -3.13
C SER A 78 0.61 16.13 -4.05
N GLU A 79 0.86 17.31 -3.49
CA GLU A 79 1.52 18.40 -4.22
C GLU A 79 2.96 18.06 -4.63
N GLU A 80 3.66 17.22 -3.87
CA GLU A 80 5.09 16.92 -4.09
C GLU A 80 5.34 15.56 -4.76
N TRP A 81 4.41 14.62 -4.65
CA TRP A 81 4.59 13.24 -5.12
C TRP A 81 3.32 12.68 -5.72
N TRP A 82 3.40 12.12 -6.93
CA TRP A 82 2.27 11.56 -7.64
C TRP A 82 2.38 10.04 -7.77
N GLY A 83 1.24 9.35 -7.74
CA GLY A 83 1.15 7.91 -7.93
C GLY A 83 1.96 7.09 -6.91
N PRO A 84 1.79 7.28 -5.58
CA PRO A 84 2.45 6.43 -4.61
C PRO A 84 1.97 4.98 -4.75
N GLY A 85 2.89 4.01 -4.75
CA GLY A 85 2.46 2.62 -4.77
C GLY A 85 3.53 1.57 -4.60
N HIS A 86 3.09 0.31 -4.75
CA HIS A 86 3.83 -0.91 -4.50
C HIS A 86 4.59 -0.88 -3.15
N PRO A 87 3.87 -0.79 -2.01
CA PRO A 87 4.47 -0.65 -0.70
C PRO A 87 5.26 -1.89 -0.28
N SER A 88 6.24 -1.67 0.59
CA SER A 88 6.82 -2.68 1.48
C SER A 88 7.07 -2.07 2.85
N VAL A 89 7.19 -2.87 3.90
CA VAL A 89 7.41 -2.38 5.26
C VAL A 89 8.58 -3.09 5.90
N ALA A 90 9.46 -2.34 6.55
CA ALA A 90 10.53 -2.91 7.37
C ALA A 90 10.61 -2.19 8.72
N VAL A 91 11.19 -2.86 9.72
CA VAL A 91 11.48 -2.28 11.03
C VAL A 91 12.84 -1.58 10.96
N GLY A 92 12.85 -0.29 11.30
CA GLY A 92 14.07 0.51 11.39
C GLY A 92 14.93 0.16 12.60
N VAL A 93 16.16 0.68 12.63
CA VAL A 93 17.08 0.51 13.77
C VAL A 93 16.56 1.14 15.07
N ASP A 94 15.59 2.03 14.96
CA ASP A 94 14.87 2.66 16.06
C ASP A 94 13.68 1.80 16.58
N GLY A 95 13.48 0.61 16.00
CA GLY A 95 12.37 -0.28 16.32
C GLY A 95 11.02 0.15 15.73
N ARG A 96 10.98 1.20 14.89
CA ARG A 96 9.73 1.69 14.28
C ARG A 96 9.55 1.13 12.88
N HIS A 97 8.30 0.83 12.53
CA HIS A 97 7.95 0.45 11.16
C HIS A 97 8.10 1.64 10.21
N HIS A 98 8.69 1.37 9.05
CA HIS A 98 8.80 2.30 7.94
C HIS A 98 8.21 1.65 6.70
N VAL A 99 7.33 2.37 6.00
CA VAL A 99 6.89 1.99 4.67
C VAL A 99 7.87 2.53 3.65
N PHE A 100 8.20 1.69 2.67
CA PHE A 100 8.95 2.02 1.47
C PHE A 100 8.02 1.93 0.29
N LEU A 101 8.03 2.94 -0.57
CA LEU A 101 7.14 3.02 -1.72
C LEU A 101 7.84 3.76 -2.84
N HIS A 102 7.27 3.67 -4.04
CA HIS A 102 7.70 4.50 -5.15
C HIS A 102 6.69 5.59 -5.46
N ALA A 103 7.15 6.73 -5.98
CA ALA A 103 6.29 7.78 -6.52
C ALA A 103 7.00 8.58 -7.62
N PHE A 104 6.23 9.36 -8.38
CA PHE A 104 6.71 10.26 -9.42
C PHE A 104 6.82 11.69 -8.91
N ARG A 105 7.73 12.47 -9.51
CA ARG A 105 7.66 13.93 -9.40
C ARG A 105 6.36 14.43 -10.06
N PRO A 106 5.80 15.56 -9.61
CA PRO A 106 4.60 16.12 -10.20
C PRO A 106 4.75 16.34 -11.70
N GLY A 107 3.75 15.93 -12.48
CA GLY A 107 3.76 16.02 -13.95
C GLY A 107 4.63 14.99 -14.69
N ALA A 108 5.30 14.09 -13.97
CA ALA A 108 6.21 13.09 -14.56
C ALA A 108 5.66 11.65 -14.58
N VAL A 109 4.38 11.45 -14.23
CA VAL A 109 3.72 10.14 -14.29
C VAL A 109 3.73 9.59 -15.71
N GLY A 110 4.00 8.30 -15.86
CA GLY A 110 3.96 7.65 -17.17
C GLY A 110 4.76 6.35 -17.26
N TYR A 111 4.63 5.69 -18.41
CA TYR A 111 5.34 4.44 -18.70
C TYR A 111 6.85 4.67 -18.84
N LYS A 112 7.66 3.82 -18.19
CA LYS A 112 9.14 3.92 -18.17
C LYS A 112 9.69 5.26 -17.67
N ALA A 113 8.90 6.02 -16.91
CA ALA A 113 9.37 7.21 -16.22
C ALA A 113 10.08 6.85 -14.90
N PHE A 114 10.97 7.75 -14.44
CA PHE A 114 11.67 7.59 -13.18
C PHE A 114 10.68 7.64 -12.00
N ARG A 115 10.83 6.67 -11.09
CA ARG A 115 10.10 6.61 -9.83
C ARG A 115 11.09 6.70 -8.69
N ALA A 116 10.93 7.68 -7.83
CA ALA A 116 11.76 7.83 -6.65
C ALA A 116 11.37 6.78 -5.62
N LEU A 117 12.37 6.20 -4.94
CA LEU A 117 12.15 5.45 -3.70
C LEU A 117 11.95 6.44 -2.56
N LEU A 118 10.86 6.30 -1.82
CA LEU A 118 10.52 7.10 -0.66
C LEU A 118 10.32 6.21 0.55
N ALA A 119 10.52 6.77 1.75
CA ALA A 119 10.27 6.09 3.00
C ALA A 119 9.58 7.02 4.00
N ALA A 120 8.65 6.48 4.77
CA ALA A 120 7.90 7.21 5.79
C ALA A 120 7.60 6.32 7.01
N PRO A 121 7.54 6.85 8.24
CA PRO A 121 7.06 6.09 9.39
C PRO A 121 5.60 5.66 9.20
N ILE A 122 5.31 4.41 9.54
CA ILE A 122 3.96 3.84 9.50
C ILE A 122 3.65 3.20 10.86
N ARG A 123 2.38 3.29 11.28
CA ARG A 123 1.91 2.75 12.56
C ARG A 123 0.76 1.78 12.32
N PHE A 124 0.75 0.72 13.12
CA PHE A 124 -0.30 -0.30 13.14
C PHE A 124 -0.85 -0.36 14.57
N GLU A 125 -2.08 0.09 14.79
CA GLU A 125 -2.69 0.14 16.12
C GLU A 125 -4.17 -0.19 16.04
N GLY A 126 -4.64 -1.14 16.86
CA GLY A 126 -6.06 -1.51 16.91
C GLY A 126 -6.63 -2.06 15.59
N GLY A 127 -5.79 -2.48 14.64
CA GLY A 127 -6.21 -2.85 13.29
C GLY A 127 -6.35 -1.68 12.32
N VAL A 128 -5.90 -0.48 12.70
CA VAL A 128 -5.83 0.71 11.87
C VAL A 128 -4.39 0.91 11.41
N VAL A 129 -4.23 1.22 10.13
CA VAL A 129 -2.96 1.64 9.54
C VAL A 129 -2.96 3.16 9.41
N SER A 130 -1.90 3.81 9.87
CA SER A 130 -1.72 5.26 9.72
C SER A 130 -0.29 5.60 9.34
N LEU A 131 -0.12 6.65 8.54
CA LEU A 131 1.19 7.26 8.29
C LEU A 131 1.40 8.48 9.15
N ASP A 132 2.66 8.74 9.47
CA ASP A 132 3.06 10.06 9.94
C ASP A 132 3.05 11.04 8.75
N THR A 133 2.00 11.86 8.64
CA THR A 133 1.84 12.82 7.52
C THR A 133 2.79 14.01 7.61
N SER A 134 3.62 14.12 8.65
CA SER A 134 4.70 15.10 8.66
C SER A 134 5.74 14.86 7.57
N VAL A 135 5.80 13.64 7.01
CA VAL A 135 6.71 13.28 5.91
C VAL A 135 5.99 13.04 4.57
N TRP A 136 4.65 12.94 4.56
CA TRP A 136 3.85 12.89 3.34
C TRP A 136 2.96 14.13 3.24
N PRO A 137 3.22 15.06 2.30
CA PRO A 137 2.44 16.28 2.18
C PRO A 137 0.98 15.97 1.88
N ALA A 138 0.10 16.87 2.28
CA ALA A 138 -1.35 16.68 2.18
C ALA A 138 -1.76 16.22 0.77
N ALA A 139 -2.78 15.35 0.72
CA ALA A 139 -3.36 14.89 -0.53
C ALA A 139 -3.75 16.10 -1.38
N ARG A 140 -3.48 16.01 -2.68
CA ARG A 140 -3.86 17.07 -3.62
C ARG A 140 -5.39 17.13 -3.67
N PRO A 141 -6.02 18.32 -3.60
CA PRO A 141 -7.43 18.44 -3.91
C PRO A 141 -7.66 18.00 -5.37
N ASP A 142 -8.72 17.20 -5.57
CA ASP A 142 -9.05 16.62 -6.86
C ASP A 142 -9.16 17.73 -7.92
N PRO A 143 -8.35 17.71 -9.00
CA PRO A 143 -8.56 18.62 -10.11
C PRO A 143 -9.79 18.11 -10.86
N GLY A 144 -10.97 18.60 -10.47
CA GLY A 144 -12.23 18.23 -11.11
C GLY A 144 -12.25 18.37 -12.63
#